data_AF-A0A171DLF2-F1
#
_entry.id   AF-A0A171DLF2-F1
#
_cell.length_a   1.000
_cell.length_b   1.000
_cell.length_c   1.000
_cell.angle_alpha   90.00
_cell.angle_beta   90.00
_cell.angle_gamma   90.00
#
_symmetry.space_group_name_H-M   'P 1'
#
loop_
_entity.id
_entity.type
_entity.pdbx_description
1 polymer ?
#
loop_
_entity_poly.entity_id
_entity_poly.type
_entity_poly.pdbx_seq_one_letter_code
_entity_poly.pdbx_strand_id
1 'polypeptide(L)'
;MRRRFSPGVIAIIAIVAVLAVAITVGLFALLDRPSTDEGCRVTAAGGTLDLEIEQAQVAAAIASVAHRRKLPERAVVIAYATGIQESKLYNLPFGDRDSVGVFQQRPSQGWGTPEQLLDPVYTAGRFFAGLVKVKDYRKIPLHEAAQEVQRSADGSLYAQHEENAKILAAAFTGRAPGALHCWFPLEGGETPVPAPAPAKATKELARTLGAGTTLKAASRRQGWLIASWSLAHAQRYGLRRIGYDGRSWTAEGGEEQGWTADPGASRGAVRIS
;
A
#
# COMPACT_ATOMS: atom_id res chain seq x y z
N MET A 1 -43.72 36.31 -34.25
CA MET A 1 -44.36 36.19 -32.91
C MET A 1 -43.29 35.94 -31.86
N ARG A 2 -42.99 36.92 -30.99
CA ARG A 2 -42.12 36.69 -29.81
C ARG A 2 -42.93 35.94 -28.76
N ARG A 3 -42.65 34.65 -28.54
CA ARG A 3 -43.25 33.89 -27.44
C ARG A 3 -42.78 34.51 -26.12
N ARG A 4 -43.67 35.24 -25.43
CA ARG A 4 -43.43 35.74 -24.07
C ARG A 4 -43.74 34.60 -23.10
N PHE A 5 -42.73 34.10 -22.40
CA PHE A 5 -42.93 33.12 -21.33
C PHE A 5 -43.75 33.75 -20.20
N SER A 6 -44.64 32.97 -19.58
CA SER A 6 -45.43 33.47 -18.45
C SER A 6 -44.51 33.69 -17.23
N PRO A 7 -44.89 34.59 -16.30
CA PRO A 7 -44.10 34.85 -15.09
C PRO A 7 -43.77 33.57 -14.29
N GLY A 8 -44.70 32.60 -14.28
CA GLY A 8 -44.50 31.31 -13.62
C GLY A 8 -43.45 30.42 -14.31
N VAL A 9 -43.38 30.43 -15.65
CA VAL A 9 -42.35 29.68 -16.39
C VAL A 9 -40.97 30.30 -16.15
N ILE A 10 -40.88 31.63 -16.08
CA ILE A 10 -39.64 32.33 -15.76
C ILE A 10 -39.16 31.98 -14.34
N ALA A 11 -40.06 31.92 -13.36
CA ALA A 11 -39.73 31.56 -11.98
C ALA A 11 -39.22 30.11 -11.87
N ILE A 12 -39.85 29.16 -12.55
CA ILE A 12 -39.40 27.75 -12.57
C ILE A 12 -38.01 27.62 -13.18
N ILE A 13 -37.75 28.29 -14.31
CA ILE A 13 -36.43 28.26 -14.96
C ILE A 13 -35.36 28.84 -14.02
N ALA A 14 -35.66 29.92 -13.31
CA ALA A 14 -34.73 30.50 -12.35
C ALA A 14 -34.39 29.54 -11.20
N ILE A 15 -35.40 28.86 -10.63
CA ILE A 15 -35.20 27.88 -9.56
C ILE A 15 -34.36 26.70 -10.04
N VAL A 16 -34.66 26.15 -11.21
CA VAL A 16 -33.89 25.03 -11.78
C VAL A 16 -32.45 25.43 -12.07
N ALA A 17 -32.21 26.65 -12.56
CA ALA A 17 -30.86 27.15 -12.78
C ALA A 17 -30.08 27.30 -11.47
N VAL A 18 -30.70 27.85 -10.42
CA VAL A 18 -30.06 27.97 -9.09
C VAL A 18 -29.77 26.59 -8.50
N LEU A 19 -30.71 25.64 -8.58
CA LEU A 19 -30.48 24.28 -8.10
C LEU A 19 -29.39 23.56 -8.89
N ALA A 20 -29.35 23.71 -10.21
CA ALA A 20 -28.30 23.14 -11.04
C ALA A 20 -26.92 23.72 -10.70
N VAL A 21 -26.82 25.04 -10.49
CA VAL A 21 -25.60 25.69 -10.02
C VAL A 21 -25.22 25.20 -8.63
N ALA A 22 -26.16 25.13 -7.68
CA ALA A 22 -25.89 24.66 -6.32
C ALA A 22 -25.44 23.19 -6.28
N ILE A 23 -26.05 22.32 -7.10
CA ILE A 23 -25.64 20.92 -7.26
C ILE A 23 -24.26 20.85 -7.90
N THR A 24 -24.01 21.62 -8.96
CA THR A 24 -22.71 21.63 -9.66
C THR A 24 -21.61 22.13 -8.74
N VAL A 25 -21.83 23.22 -8.01
CA VAL A 25 -20.90 23.77 -7.02
C VAL A 25 -20.71 22.81 -5.85
N GLY A 26 -21.78 22.18 -5.36
CA GLY A 26 -21.70 21.18 -4.29
C GLY A 26 -20.96 19.91 -4.72
N LEU A 27 -21.17 19.45 -5.95
CA LEU A 27 -20.46 18.31 -6.55
C LEU A 27 -19.00 18.67 -6.82
N PHE A 28 -18.72 19.88 -7.33
CA PHE A 28 -17.37 20.38 -7.53
C PHE A 28 -16.64 20.49 -6.18
N ALA A 29 -17.26 21.05 -5.14
CA ALA A 29 -16.66 21.10 -3.80
C ALA A 29 -16.49 19.70 -3.14
N LEU A 30 -17.27 18.69 -3.55
CA LEU A 30 -17.09 17.31 -3.11
C LEU A 30 -15.97 16.59 -3.88
N LEU A 31 -15.82 16.88 -5.18
CA LEU A 31 -14.83 16.29 -6.08
C LEU A 31 -13.48 17.00 -6.02
N ASP A 32 -13.48 18.28 -5.66
CA ASP A 32 -12.32 19.18 -5.49
C ASP A 32 -11.96 19.31 -4.01
N ARG A 33 -12.34 18.31 -3.18
CA ARG A 33 -11.69 18.15 -1.89
C ARG A 33 -10.21 17.95 -2.20
N PRO A 34 -9.30 18.77 -1.64
CA PRO A 34 -7.89 18.45 -1.72
C PRO A 34 -7.75 17.00 -1.28
N SER A 35 -7.12 16.16 -2.11
CA SER A 35 -6.60 14.89 -1.63
C SER A 35 -5.88 15.21 -0.34
N THR A 36 -6.33 14.64 0.78
CA THR A 36 -5.64 14.83 2.05
C THR A 36 -4.16 14.57 1.80
N ASP A 37 -3.30 15.54 2.13
CA ASP A 37 -1.88 15.69 1.73
C ASP A 37 -0.96 14.58 2.31
N GLU A 38 -1.37 13.32 2.20
CA GLU A 38 -0.64 12.16 2.64
C GLU A 38 -0.72 11.02 1.62
N GLY A 39 0.37 10.27 1.53
CA GLY A 39 0.47 9.19 0.57
C GLY A 39 1.87 8.64 0.47
N CYS A 40 2.02 7.69 -0.43
CA CYS A 40 3.30 7.13 -0.82
C CYS A 40 3.40 7.07 -2.34
N ARG A 41 4.61 7.23 -2.86
CA ARG A 41 4.94 7.10 -4.27
C ARG A 41 6.05 6.09 -4.42
N VAL A 42 5.85 5.12 -5.30
CA VAL A 42 6.85 4.15 -5.71
C VAL A 42 7.34 4.52 -7.10
N THR A 43 8.65 4.71 -7.29
CA THR A 43 9.27 4.94 -8.60
C THR A 43 10.35 3.89 -8.85
N ALA A 44 10.17 3.07 -9.89
CA ALA A 44 11.12 2.05 -10.32
C ALA A 44 11.21 1.97 -11.85
N ALA A 45 12.09 1.11 -12.38
CA ALA A 45 12.33 1.00 -13.83
C ALA A 45 11.08 0.66 -14.69
N GLY A 46 9.99 0.18 -14.07
CA GLY A 46 8.72 -0.12 -14.75
C GLY A 46 7.69 1.00 -14.72
N GLY A 47 7.93 2.08 -13.97
CA GLY A 47 6.99 3.20 -13.84
C GLY A 47 6.86 3.73 -12.42
N THR A 48 5.87 4.60 -12.26
CA THR A 48 5.51 5.24 -11.00
C THR A 48 4.11 4.82 -10.57
N LEU A 49 3.93 4.51 -9.29
CA LEU A 49 2.65 4.20 -8.68
C LEU A 49 2.46 5.06 -7.44
N ASP A 50 1.31 5.71 -7.34
CA ASP A 50 0.87 6.36 -6.11
C ASP A 50 0.04 5.37 -5.28
N LEU A 51 0.22 5.42 -3.97
CA LEU A 51 -0.37 4.55 -2.98
C LEU A 51 -0.86 5.40 -1.81
N GLU A 52 -1.98 5.02 -1.22
CA GLU A 52 -2.30 5.48 0.12
C GLU A 52 -1.36 4.86 1.15
N ILE A 53 -1.23 5.51 2.32
CA ILE A 53 -0.39 5.02 3.42
C ILE A 53 -0.77 3.59 3.81
N GLU A 54 -2.08 3.25 3.85
CA GLU A 54 -2.54 1.90 4.16
C GLU A 54 -2.05 0.87 3.14
N GLN A 55 -2.17 1.17 1.84
CA GLN A 55 -1.70 0.28 0.77
C GLN A 55 -0.19 0.03 0.87
N ALA A 56 0.59 1.06 1.21
CA ALA A 56 2.03 0.92 1.45
C ALA A 56 2.34 0.03 2.68
N GLN A 57 1.56 0.13 3.76
CA GLN A 57 1.71 -0.73 4.94
C GLN A 57 1.41 -2.20 4.62
N VAL A 58 0.32 -2.45 3.88
CA VAL A 58 -0.05 -3.79 3.41
C VAL A 58 1.02 -4.33 2.47
N ALA A 59 1.51 -3.51 1.53
CA ALA A 59 2.56 -3.91 0.61
C ALA A 59 3.85 -4.29 1.35
N ALA A 60 4.26 -3.48 2.33
CA ALA A 60 5.41 -3.77 3.19
C ALA A 60 5.23 -5.08 3.97
N ALA A 61 4.03 -5.36 4.49
CA ALA A 61 3.75 -6.61 5.20
C ALA A 61 3.95 -7.85 4.31
N ILE A 62 3.41 -7.83 3.08
CA ILE A 62 3.55 -8.93 2.11
C ILE A 62 5.03 -9.20 1.79
N ALA A 63 5.81 -8.16 1.47
CA ALA A 63 7.24 -8.31 1.18
C ALA A 63 8.03 -8.83 2.39
N SER A 64 7.76 -8.30 3.58
CA SER A 64 8.41 -8.74 4.82
C SER A 64 8.12 -10.21 5.12
N VAL A 65 6.88 -10.67 4.94
CA VAL A 65 6.53 -12.08 5.14
C VAL A 65 7.18 -12.99 4.09
N ALA A 66 7.26 -12.56 2.84
CA ALA A 66 7.97 -13.31 1.80
C ALA A 66 9.46 -13.44 2.12
N HIS A 67 10.11 -12.35 2.55
CA HIS A 67 11.51 -12.35 2.99
C HIS A 67 11.73 -13.30 4.18
N ARG A 68 10.88 -13.21 5.22
CA ARG A 68 10.89 -14.11 6.38
C ARG A 68 10.83 -15.57 5.97
N ARG A 69 10.04 -15.88 4.94
CA ARG A 69 9.85 -17.23 4.39
C ARG A 69 10.88 -17.61 3.32
N LYS A 70 11.87 -16.75 3.05
CA LYS A 70 12.91 -16.94 2.03
C LYS A 70 12.32 -17.22 0.65
N LEU A 71 11.18 -16.60 0.34
CA LEU A 71 10.50 -16.77 -0.94
C LEU A 71 11.11 -15.87 -2.02
N PRO A 72 11.10 -16.31 -3.30
CA PRO A 72 11.62 -15.50 -4.38
C PRO A 72 10.71 -14.30 -4.67
N GLU A 73 11.26 -13.27 -5.31
CA GLU A 73 10.50 -12.07 -5.71
C GLU A 73 9.26 -12.39 -6.55
N ARG A 74 9.31 -13.47 -7.37
CA ARG A 74 8.14 -13.94 -8.13
C ARG A 74 6.93 -14.21 -7.23
N ALA A 75 7.12 -14.76 -6.02
CA ALA A 75 6.03 -14.98 -5.09
C ALA A 75 5.41 -13.65 -4.64
N VAL A 76 6.24 -12.62 -4.40
CA VAL A 76 5.80 -11.27 -4.03
C VAL A 76 4.99 -10.64 -5.16
N VAL A 77 5.45 -10.76 -6.41
CA VAL A 77 4.70 -10.27 -7.58
C VAL A 77 3.33 -10.95 -7.68
N ILE A 78 3.25 -12.28 -7.52
CA ILE A 78 1.97 -13.01 -7.53
C ILE A 78 1.06 -12.51 -6.41
N ALA A 79 1.59 -12.34 -5.19
CA ALA A 79 0.82 -11.83 -4.06
C ALA A 79 0.32 -10.40 -4.28
N TYR A 80 1.14 -9.50 -4.82
CA TYR A 80 0.70 -8.13 -5.12
C TYR A 80 -0.36 -8.07 -6.20
N ALA A 81 -0.18 -8.78 -7.32
CA ALA A 81 -1.21 -8.83 -8.36
C ALA A 81 -2.53 -9.39 -7.83
N THR A 82 -2.46 -10.39 -6.94
CA THR A 82 -3.64 -10.91 -6.25
C THR A 82 -4.27 -9.85 -5.34
N GLY A 83 -3.51 -9.23 -4.43
CA GLY A 83 -4.05 -8.23 -3.50
C GLY A 83 -4.59 -6.98 -4.20
N ILE A 84 -4.00 -6.58 -5.33
CA ILE A 84 -4.52 -5.49 -6.16
C ILE A 84 -5.88 -5.88 -6.75
N GLN A 85 -6.01 -7.08 -7.30
CA GLN A 85 -7.26 -7.56 -7.88
C GLN A 85 -8.36 -7.75 -6.83
N GLU A 86 -8.03 -8.31 -5.66
CA GLU A 86 -9.00 -8.64 -4.63
C GLU A 86 -9.49 -7.40 -3.87
N SER A 87 -8.58 -6.49 -3.50
CA SER A 87 -8.93 -5.36 -2.63
C SER A 87 -8.24 -4.06 -2.98
N LYS A 88 -7.56 -3.95 -4.14
CA LYS A 88 -6.66 -2.83 -4.45
C LYS A 88 -5.61 -2.59 -3.36
N LEU A 89 -5.16 -3.65 -2.69
CA LEU A 89 -4.23 -3.61 -1.53
C LEU A 89 -4.77 -2.98 -0.24
N TYR A 90 -6.08 -2.70 -0.12
CA TYR A 90 -6.68 -2.30 1.16
C TYR A 90 -6.95 -3.50 2.06
N ASN A 91 -6.86 -3.30 3.38
CA ASN A 91 -7.15 -4.34 4.37
C ASN A 91 -8.59 -4.21 4.88
N LEU A 92 -9.54 -4.62 4.03
CA LEU A 92 -10.96 -4.35 4.24
C LEU A 92 -11.60 -5.26 5.30
N PRO A 93 -12.42 -4.74 6.25
CA PRO A 93 -13.16 -5.57 7.20
C PRO A 93 -14.43 -6.20 6.63
N PHE A 94 -14.70 -6.00 5.33
CA PHE A 94 -15.86 -6.49 4.62
C PHE A 94 -15.49 -6.86 3.17
N GLY A 95 -16.45 -7.49 2.49
CA GLY A 95 -16.31 -7.99 1.13
C GLY A 95 -17.56 -8.73 0.68
N ASP A 96 -17.48 -9.44 -0.45
CA ASP A 96 -18.56 -10.36 -0.85
C ASP A 96 -18.72 -11.47 0.20
N ARG A 97 -19.96 -11.72 0.65
CA ARG A 97 -20.31 -12.64 1.73
C ARG A 97 -19.55 -12.32 3.03
N ASP A 98 -18.70 -13.23 3.49
CA ASP A 98 -17.83 -13.08 4.67
C ASP A 98 -16.36 -12.87 4.29
N SER A 99 -16.07 -12.38 3.08
CA SER A 99 -14.69 -12.10 2.65
C SER A 99 -14.10 -10.92 3.41
N VAL A 100 -12.84 -11.05 3.84
CA VAL A 100 -12.14 -10.07 4.67
C VAL A 100 -10.67 -9.97 4.25
N GLY A 101 -10.09 -8.79 4.45
CA GLY A 101 -8.66 -8.50 4.33
C GLY A 101 -8.19 -8.28 2.90
N VAL A 102 -6.88 -8.09 2.76
CA VAL A 102 -6.21 -7.77 1.48
C VAL A 102 -6.44 -8.79 0.36
N PHE A 103 -6.67 -10.04 0.73
CA PHE A 103 -6.85 -11.13 -0.24
C PHE A 103 -8.32 -11.55 -0.39
N GLN A 104 -9.25 -10.81 0.22
CA GLN A 104 -10.69 -11.13 0.25
C GLN A 104 -10.97 -12.60 0.56
N GLN A 105 -10.28 -13.11 1.58
CA GLN A 105 -10.37 -14.51 1.99
C GLN A 105 -11.55 -14.70 2.95
N ARG A 106 -12.16 -15.89 2.92
CA ARG A 106 -13.38 -16.18 3.69
C ARG A 106 -13.10 -17.02 4.93
N PRO A 107 -13.49 -16.59 6.15
CA PRO A 107 -13.48 -17.41 7.35
C PRO A 107 -14.22 -18.73 7.18
N SER A 108 -15.41 -18.70 6.56
CA SER A 108 -16.21 -19.90 6.27
C SER A 108 -15.53 -20.93 5.37
N GLN A 109 -14.47 -20.55 4.64
CA GLN A 109 -13.65 -21.45 3.82
C GLN A 109 -12.36 -21.91 4.54
N GLY A 110 -12.21 -21.60 5.83
CA GLY A 110 -11.10 -22.04 6.66
C GLY A 110 -9.82 -21.19 6.51
N TRP A 111 -9.91 -19.98 5.94
CA TRP A 111 -8.76 -19.09 5.79
C TRP A 111 -8.27 -18.46 7.10
N GLY A 112 -9.10 -18.42 8.13
CA GLY A 112 -8.78 -17.85 9.45
C GLY A 112 -10.03 -17.27 10.11
N THR A 113 -9.90 -16.71 11.32
CA THR A 113 -10.98 -15.89 11.92
C THR A 113 -11.00 -14.50 11.29
N PRO A 114 -12.11 -13.74 11.36
CA PRO A 114 -12.15 -12.37 10.84
C PRO A 114 -11.00 -11.49 11.36
N GLU A 115 -10.67 -11.59 12.65
CA GLU A 115 -9.59 -10.83 13.28
C GLU A 115 -8.22 -11.21 12.71
N GLN A 116 -8.01 -12.50 12.42
CA GLN A 116 -6.78 -12.96 11.76
C GLN A 116 -6.71 -12.46 10.33
N LEU A 117 -7.84 -12.42 9.61
CA LEU A 117 -7.87 -11.95 8.23
C LEU A 117 -7.70 -10.42 8.09
N LEU A 118 -7.90 -9.69 9.18
CA LEU A 118 -7.56 -8.27 9.30
C LEU A 118 -6.09 -8.01 9.71
N ASP A 119 -5.25 -9.03 9.86
CA ASP A 119 -3.81 -8.87 10.01
C ASP A 119 -3.08 -9.20 8.69
N PRO A 120 -2.56 -8.19 7.95
CA PRO A 120 -1.83 -8.40 6.70
C PRO A 120 -0.64 -9.38 6.83
N VAL A 121 -0.03 -9.49 8.00
CA VAL A 121 1.06 -10.45 8.25
C VAL A 121 0.55 -11.89 8.27
N TYR A 122 -0.63 -12.10 8.86
CA TYR A 122 -1.28 -13.41 8.89
C TYR A 122 -1.75 -13.81 7.49
N THR A 123 -2.50 -12.93 6.82
CA THR A 123 -3.08 -13.23 5.49
C THR A 123 -2.02 -13.44 4.43
N ALA A 124 -0.95 -12.63 4.40
CA ALA A 124 0.22 -12.90 3.55
C ALA A 124 0.84 -14.28 3.87
N GLY A 125 0.94 -14.63 5.16
CA GLY A 125 1.41 -15.94 5.59
C GLY A 125 0.53 -17.09 5.08
N ARG A 126 -0.80 -16.94 5.13
CA ARG A 126 -1.75 -17.93 4.62
C ARG A 126 -1.70 -18.04 3.10
N PHE A 127 -1.69 -16.91 2.39
CA PHE A 127 -1.56 -16.86 0.94
C PHE A 127 -0.29 -17.59 0.47
N PHE A 128 0.87 -17.25 1.04
CA PHE A 128 2.12 -17.91 0.68
C PHE A 128 2.16 -19.40 1.05
N ALA A 129 1.46 -19.82 2.12
CA ALA A 129 1.34 -21.23 2.47
C ALA A 129 0.50 -22.01 1.43
N GLY A 130 -0.46 -21.36 0.78
CA GLY A 130 -1.17 -21.89 -0.39
C GLY A 130 -0.28 -21.90 -1.63
N LEU A 131 0.35 -20.77 -1.95
CA LEU A 131 1.14 -20.59 -3.17
C LEU A 131 2.26 -21.64 -3.32
N VAL A 132 2.99 -21.95 -2.24
CA VAL A 132 4.09 -22.92 -2.31
C VAL A 132 3.62 -24.37 -2.57
N LYS A 133 2.32 -24.65 -2.44
CA LYS A 133 1.73 -25.94 -2.79
C LYS A 133 1.33 -26.02 -4.27
N VAL A 134 1.25 -24.88 -4.96
CA VAL A 134 0.96 -24.83 -6.39
C VAL A 134 2.17 -25.32 -7.16
N LYS A 135 1.97 -26.40 -7.93
CA LYS A 135 3.02 -27.02 -8.74
C LYS A 135 3.57 -25.98 -9.73
N ASP A 136 4.90 -25.86 -9.79
CA ASP A 136 5.58 -24.98 -10.73
C ASP A 136 5.11 -23.51 -10.73
N TYR A 137 4.57 -22.99 -9.61
CA TYR A 137 4.04 -21.61 -9.51
C TYR A 137 5.02 -20.51 -9.99
N ARG A 138 6.32 -20.80 -9.96
CA ARG A 138 7.39 -19.89 -10.40
C ARG A 138 7.51 -19.79 -11.92
N LYS A 139 6.99 -20.76 -12.66
CA LYS A 139 7.16 -20.94 -14.11
C LYS A 139 5.86 -20.76 -14.89
N ILE A 140 4.73 -21.08 -14.28
CA ILE A 140 3.42 -20.87 -14.89
C ILE A 140 3.06 -19.37 -14.92
N PRO A 141 2.12 -18.96 -15.79
CA PRO A 141 1.59 -17.59 -15.80
C PRO A 141 1.13 -17.14 -14.41
N LEU A 142 1.31 -15.84 -14.11
CA LEU A 142 1.03 -15.30 -12.77
C LEU A 142 -0.41 -15.58 -12.36
N HIS A 143 -1.33 -15.37 -13.31
CA HIS A 143 -2.74 -15.45 -13.09
C HIS A 143 -3.20 -16.89 -12.82
N GLU A 144 -2.57 -17.89 -13.45
CA GLU A 144 -2.79 -19.30 -13.11
C GLU A 144 -2.32 -19.60 -11.69
N ALA A 145 -1.11 -19.15 -11.31
CA ALA A 145 -0.61 -19.37 -9.96
C ALA A 145 -1.49 -18.70 -8.88
N ALA A 146 -1.96 -17.47 -9.14
CA ALA A 146 -2.87 -16.76 -8.24
C ALA A 146 -4.23 -17.46 -8.15
N GLN A 147 -4.76 -17.90 -9.29
CA GLN A 147 -6.04 -18.59 -9.38
C GLN A 147 -6.02 -19.93 -8.64
N GLU A 148 -4.94 -20.70 -8.71
CA GLU A 148 -4.82 -21.95 -7.96
C GLU A 148 -4.86 -21.74 -6.44
N VAL A 149 -4.41 -20.57 -5.96
CA VAL A 149 -4.49 -20.21 -4.54
C VAL A 149 -5.88 -19.72 -4.17
N GLN A 150 -6.44 -18.77 -4.93
CA GLN A 150 -7.69 -18.08 -4.55
C GLN A 150 -8.97 -18.80 -4.99
N ARG A 151 -8.91 -19.53 -6.11
CA ARG A 151 -10.05 -20.20 -6.74
C ARG A 151 -11.23 -19.24 -6.96
N SER A 152 -10.95 -18.07 -7.56
CA SER A 152 -11.96 -17.07 -7.89
C SER A 152 -12.78 -17.47 -9.14
N ALA A 153 -13.79 -16.68 -9.51
CA ALA A 153 -14.64 -16.96 -10.66
C ALA A 153 -13.93 -16.80 -12.02
N ASP A 154 -12.96 -15.87 -12.11
CA ASP A 154 -12.17 -15.64 -13.32
C ASP A 154 -10.75 -15.21 -12.94
N GLY A 155 -9.82 -16.17 -13.03
CA GLY A 155 -8.42 -15.94 -12.70
C GLY A 155 -7.67 -15.05 -13.69
N SER A 156 -8.15 -14.90 -14.93
CA SER A 156 -7.43 -14.15 -15.96
C SER A 156 -7.23 -12.66 -15.60
N LEU A 157 -8.13 -12.14 -14.76
CA LEU A 157 -8.10 -10.77 -14.26
C LEU A 157 -6.87 -10.43 -13.42
N TYR A 158 -6.14 -11.41 -12.88
CA TYR A 158 -4.87 -11.13 -12.19
C TYR A 158 -3.76 -10.68 -13.16
N ALA A 159 -3.82 -11.07 -14.43
CA ALA A 159 -2.75 -10.81 -15.40
C ALA A 159 -2.53 -9.31 -15.66
N GLN A 160 -3.60 -8.51 -15.63
CA GLN A 160 -3.54 -7.07 -15.89
C GLN A 160 -2.71 -6.31 -14.83
N HIS A 161 -2.53 -6.88 -13.64
CA HIS A 161 -1.83 -6.24 -12.52
C HIS A 161 -0.36 -6.64 -12.43
N GLU A 162 0.15 -7.47 -13.35
CA GLU A 162 1.50 -8.01 -13.27
C GLU A 162 2.59 -6.92 -13.31
N GLU A 163 2.45 -5.90 -14.15
CA GLU A 163 3.44 -4.81 -14.23
C GLU A 163 3.43 -3.94 -12.96
N ASN A 164 2.26 -3.56 -12.47
CA ASN A 164 2.15 -2.82 -11.20
C ASN A 164 2.75 -3.63 -10.04
N ALA A 165 2.47 -4.94 -10.00
CA ALA A 165 3.03 -5.84 -9.01
C ALA A 165 4.58 -5.95 -9.09
N LYS A 166 5.17 -5.92 -10.28
CA LYS A 166 6.64 -5.88 -10.46
C LYS A 166 7.26 -4.58 -9.95
N ILE A 167 6.59 -3.43 -10.16
CA ILE A 167 7.03 -2.12 -9.63
C ILE A 167 7.04 -2.16 -8.10
N LEU A 168 5.94 -2.59 -7.48
CA LEU A 168 5.85 -2.73 -6.02
C LEU A 168 6.91 -3.72 -5.48
N ALA A 169 7.07 -4.88 -6.12
CA ALA A 169 8.08 -5.87 -5.71
C ALA A 169 9.51 -5.32 -5.80
N ALA A 170 9.82 -4.51 -6.81
CA ALA A 170 11.13 -3.87 -6.91
C ALA A 170 11.44 -3.01 -5.68
N ALA A 171 10.48 -2.18 -5.27
CA ALA A 171 10.65 -1.27 -4.14
C ALA A 171 10.65 -2.01 -2.79
N PHE A 172 9.57 -2.73 -2.48
CA PHE A 172 9.38 -3.31 -1.15
C PHE A 172 10.27 -4.53 -0.86
N THR A 173 10.84 -5.18 -1.88
CA THR A 173 11.87 -6.23 -1.65
C THR A 173 13.31 -5.68 -1.61
N GLY A 174 13.47 -4.36 -1.67
CA GLY A 174 14.76 -3.68 -1.63
C GLY A 174 15.63 -3.87 -2.88
N ARG A 175 15.05 -4.36 -4.00
CA ARG A 175 15.76 -4.50 -5.28
C ARG A 175 16.03 -3.14 -5.94
N ALA A 176 15.13 -2.18 -5.75
CA ALA A 176 15.27 -0.80 -6.21
C ALA A 176 15.54 0.13 -5.01
N PRO A 177 16.81 0.52 -4.76
CA PRO A 177 17.20 1.44 -3.70
C PRO A 177 16.43 2.77 -3.73
N GLY A 178 15.83 3.16 -2.60
CA GLY A 178 15.15 4.46 -2.45
C GLY A 178 13.93 4.66 -3.35
N ALA A 179 13.33 3.58 -3.84
CA ALA A 179 12.20 3.63 -4.75
C ALA A 179 10.88 4.08 -4.09
N LEU A 180 10.72 3.85 -2.78
CA LEU A 180 9.55 4.29 -2.01
C LEU A 180 9.82 5.67 -1.39
N HIS A 181 8.87 6.57 -1.55
CA HIS A 181 8.74 7.83 -0.82
C HIS A 181 7.36 7.86 -0.17
N CYS A 182 7.23 8.37 1.06
CA CYS A 182 5.95 8.61 1.70
C CYS A 182 5.96 10.00 2.32
N TRP A 183 4.78 10.63 2.41
CA TRP A 183 4.56 11.93 3.01
C TRP A 183 3.25 11.94 3.78
N PHE A 184 3.17 12.78 4.80
CA PHE A 184 1.97 12.98 5.60
C PHE A 184 2.12 14.29 6.40
N PRO A 185 1.03 15.00 6.70
CA PRO A 185 1.08 16.22 7.50
C PRO A 185 1.51 15.88 8.94
N LEU A 186 2.53 16.58 9.44
CA LEU A 186 3.02 16.40 10.82
C LEU A 186 2.07 16.99 11.86
N GLU A 187 1.25 17.98 11.47
CA GLU A 187 0.25 18.65 12.29
C GLU A 187 -1.00 18.93 11.44
N GLY A 188 -2.18 18.91 12.06
CA GLY A 188 -3.43 19.26 11.38
C GLY A 188 -3.97 18.25 10.36
N GLY A 189 -3.33 17.09 10.21
CA GLY A 189 -3.81 15.99 9.37
C GLY A 189 -5.06 15.29 9.91
N GLU A 190 -5.78 14.58 9.03
CA GLU A 190 -6.93 13.76 9.40
C GLU A 190 -6.54 12.62 10.34
N THR A 191 -5.40 11.98 10.07
CA THR A 191 -4.81 10.98 10.95
C THR A 191 -3.72 11.63 11.82
N PRO A 192 -3.91 11.75 13.16
CA PRO A 192 -2.89 12.32 14.02
C PRO A 192 -1.61 11.51 14.04
N VAL A 193 -0.47 12.16 13.80
CA VAL A 193 0.86 11.54 13.94
C VAL A 193 1.24 11.50 15.41
N PRO A 194 1.51 10.31 16.00
CA PRO A 194 1.93 10.21 17.40
C PRO A 194 3.36 10.76 17.61
N ALA A 195 3.74 10.92 18.88
CA ALA A 195 5.12 11.20 19.24
C ALA A 195 6.06 10.07 18.75
N PRO A 196 7.31 10.37 18.37
CA PRO A 196 8.24 9.38 17.82
C PRO A 196 8.41 8.15 18.72
N ALA A 197 8.17 6.96 18.16
CA ALA A 197 8.22 5.70 18.87
C ALA A 197 9.06 4.62 18.13
N PRO A 198 10.35 4.85 17.85
CA PRO A 198 11.20 3.94 17.08
C PRO A 198 11.36 2.55 17.70
N ALA A 199 11.27 2.44 19.04
CA ALA A 199 11.26 1.14 19.72
C ALA A 199 10.01 0.30 19.40
N LYS A 200 8.83 0.94 19.31
CA LYS A 200 7.58 0.27 18.91
C LYS A 200 7.66 -0.16 17.44
N ALA A 201 8.18 0.70 16.57
CA ALA A 201 8.42 0.37 15.16
C ALA A 201 9.36 -0.83 15.02
N THR A 202 10.47 -0.87 15.76
CA THR A 202 11.43 -1.98 15.72
C THR A 202 10.81 -3.29 16.20
N LYS A 203 9.95 -3.25 17.22
CA LYS A 203 9.22 -4.44 17.70
C LYS A 203 8.27 -4.99 16.63
N GLU A 204 7.55 -4.10 15.92
CA GLU A 204 6.67 -4.52 14.84
C GLU A 204 7.43 -5.02 13.59
N LEU A 205 8.56 -4.39 13.26
CA LEU A 205 9.47 -4.89 12.22
C LEU A 205 9.90 -6.33 12.52
N ALA A 206 10.24 -6.64 13.77
CA ALA A 206 10.59 -7.99 14.18
C ALA A 206 9.40 -8.98 14.08
N ARG A 207 8.16 -8.54 14.36
CA ARG A 207 6.95 -9.35 14.15
C ARG A 207 6.77 -9.73 12.67
N THR A 208 6.99 -8.77 11.78
CA THR A 208 6.73 -8.91 10.34
C THR A 208 7.84 -9.68 9.61
N LEU A 209 9.11 -9.33 9.81
CA LEU A 209 10.27 -9.98 9.16
C LEU A 209 10.76 -11.25 9.86
N GLY A 210 10.35 -11.48 11.11
CA GLY A 210 10.71 -12.67 11.90
C GLY A 210 11.48 -12.32 13.18
N ALA A 211 11.26 -13.15 14.21
CA ALA A 211 11.86 -12.97 15.53
C ALA A 211 13.39 -12.82 15.44
N GLY A 212 13.94 -11.82 16.16
CA GLY A 212 15.36 -11.50 16.13
C GLY A 212 15.78 -10.56 14.99
N THR A 213 14.88 -10.17 14.08
CA THR A 213 15.16 -9.09 13.13
C THR A 213 15.44 -7.80 13.90
N THR A 214 16.53 -7.13 13.55
CA THR A 214 16.90 -5.81 14.04
C THR A 214 17.02 -4.85 12.86
N LEU A 215 17.41 -3.60 13.12
CA LEU A 215 17.73 -2.65 12.07
C LEU A 215 19.07 -2.94 11.36
N LYS A 216 19.85 -3.93 11.82
CA LYS A 216 21.06 -4.37 11.12
C LYS A 216 20.69 -5.11 9.83
N ALA A 217 21.31 -4.72 8.73
CA ALA A 217 21.08 -5.31 7.43
C ALA A 217 22.14 -6.38 7.13
N ALA A 218 21.73 -7.64 6.89
CA ALA A 218 22.67 -8.68 6.46
C ALA A 218 23.10 -8.54 4.99
N SER A 219 22.37 -7.73 4.21
CA SER A 219 22.71 -7.39 2.83
C SER A 219 22.13 -6.03 2.46
N ARG A 220 22.66 -5.42 1.39
CA ARG A 220 22.15 -4.17 0.84
C ARG A 220 20.64 -4.24 0.53
N ARG A 221 20.22 -5.35 -0.07
CA ARG A 221 18.82 -5.62 -0.41
C ARG A 221 17.93 -5.67 0.83
N GLN A 222 18.37 -6.38 1.88
CA GLN A 222 17.61 -6.44 3.13
C GLN A 222 17.52 -5.07 3.81
N GLY A 223 18.58 -4.26 3.78
CA GLY A 223 18.52 -2.92 4.36
C GLY A 223 17.53 -2.01 3.64
N TRP A 224 17.43 -2.09 2.31
CA TRP A 224 16.41 -1.37 1.55
C TRP A 224 14.98 -1.91 1.77
N LEU A 225 14.83 -3.21 2.03
CA LEU A 225 13.56 -3.79 2.49
C LEU A 225 13.15 -3.22 3.85
N ILE A 226 14.08 -3.19 4.83
CA ILE A 226 13.84 -2.60 6.16
C ILE A 226 13.51 -1.11 6.05
N ALA A 227 14.27 -0.35 5.25
CA ALA A 227 14.03 1.07 5.03
C ALA A 227 12.64 1.33 4.41
N SER A 228 12.23 0.53 3.42
CA SER A 228 10.91 0.64 2.81
C SER A 228 9.79 0.28 3.79
N TRP A 229 9.99 -0.75 4.61
CA TRP A 229 9.05 -1.08 5.69
C TRP A 229 8.92 0.06 6.69
N SER A 230 10.05 0.64 7.13
CA SER A 230 10.06 1.75 8.08
C SER A 230 9.35 2.97 7.53
N LEU A 231 9.53 3.27 6.24
CA LEU A 231 8.92 4.42 5.58
C LEU A 231 7.40 4.25 5.43
N ALA A 232 6.93 3.07 5.03
CA ALA A 232 5.50 2.77 4.96
C ALA A 232 4.78 2.88 6.33
N HIS A 233 5.51 2.70 7.43
CA HIS A 233 4.97 2.79 8.79
C HIS A 233 5.38 4.09 9.50
N ALA A 234 5.98 5.06 8.80
CA ALA A 234 6.53 6.26 9.41
C ALA A 234 5.45 7.08 10.14
N GLN A 235 4.31 7.33 9.50
CA GLN A 235 3.17 8.02 10.11
C GLN A 235 2.69 7.31 11.38
N ARG A 236 2.48 5.98 11.29
CA ARG A 236 1.97 5.14 12.39
C ARG A 236 2.83 5.17 13.64
N TYR A 237 4.15 5.31 13.50
CA TYR A 237 5.10 5.32 14.61
C TYR A 237 5.75 6.68 14.87
N GLY A 238 5.29 7.73 14.18
CA GLY A 238 5.83 9.07 14.29
C GLY A 238 7.30 9.19 13.89
N LEU A 239 7.80 8.32 12.98
CA LEU A 239 9.18 8.38 12.51
C LEU A 239 9.39 9.63 11.66
N ARG A 240 10.43 10.40 11.98
CA ARG A 240 10.77 11.67 11.33
C ARG A 240 11.95 11.56 10.39
N ARG A 241 12.87 10.64 10.65
CA ARG A 241 14.04 10.43 9.79
C ARG A 241 14.34 8.95 9.60
N ILE A 242 14.64 8.57 8.36
CA ILE A 242 15.09 7.24 8.01
C ILE A 242 16.39 7.37 7.21
N GLY A 243 17.45 6.67 7.60
CA GLY A 243 18.75 6.73 6.93
C GLY A 243 19.30 5.35 6.60
N TYR A 244 19.73 5.15 5.36
CA TYR A 244 20.39 3.92 4.91
C TYR A 244 21.22 4.14 3.63
N ASP A 245 22.36 3.46 3.51
CA ASP A 245 23.14 3.34 2.26
C ASP A 245 23.46 4.70 1.60
N GLY A 246 23.99 5.64 2.38
CA GLY A 246 24.36 6.97 1.89
C GLY A 246 23.18 7.90 1.61
N ARG A 247 21.96 7.56 2.04
CA ARG A 247 20.73 8.33 1.82
C ARG A 247 19.92 8.52 3.09
N SER A 248 19.16 9.61 3.14
CA SER A 248 18.15 9.84 4.18
C SER A 248 16.84 10.37 3.61
N TRP A 249 15.74 10.03 4.28
CA TRP A 249 14.43 10.62 4.09
C TRP A 249 14.00 11.32 5.39
N THR A 250 13.26 12.42 5.27
CA THR A 250 12.73 13.22 6.39
C THR A 250 11.24 13.50 6.19
N ALA A 251 10.45 13.40 7.26
CA ALA A 251 9.01 13.64 7.19
C ALA A 251 8.66 15.10 6.86
N GLU A 252 9.52 16.04 7.24
CA GLU A 252 9.41 17.47 6.93
C GLU A 252 9.54 17.76 5.42
N GLY A 253 10.04 16.79 4.64
CA GLY A 253 10.19 16.94 3.19
C GLY A 253 8.89 17.00 2.41
N GLY A 254 7.76 16.60 3.01
CA GLY A 254 6.47 16.54 2.34
C GLY A 254 6.52 15.64 1.10
N GLU A 255 5.61 15.89 0.15
CA GLU A 255 5.55 15.16 -1.13
C GLU A 255 6.73 15.47 -2.06
N GLU A 256 7.28 16.68 -1.96
CA GLU A 256 8.27 17.22 -2.92
C GLU A 256 9.67 16.66 -2.70
N GLN A 257 9.99 16.25 -1.47
CA GLN A 257 11.34 15.84 -1.09
C GLN A 257 11.41 14.40 -0.58
N GLY A 258 11.77 13.50 -1.51
CA GLY A 258 12.10 12.11 -1.21
C GLY A 258 13.49 11.89 -0.60
N TRP A 259 14.14 10.81 -1.00
CA TRP A 259 15.47 10.46 -0.51
C TRP A 259 16.54 11.45 -0.96
N THR A 260 17.28 12.02 0.00
CA THR A 260 18.42 12.91 -0.24
C THR A 260 19.74 12.21 0.08
N ALA A 261 20.85 12.76 -0.40
CA ALA A 261 22.18 12.26 -0.06
C ALA A 261 22.50 12.49 1.43
N ASP A 262 22.92 11.44 2.14
CA ASP A 262 23.41 11.48 3.51
C ASP A 262 24.65 10.58 3.62
N PRO A 263 25.87 11.11 3.40
CA PRO A 263 27.10 10.33 3.49
C PRO A 263 27.30 9.64 4.85
N GLY A 264 26.64 10.12 5.92
CA GLY A 264 26.69 9.52 7.25
C GLY A 264 25.75 8.31 7.42
N ALA A 265 24.89 8.02 6.45
CA ALA A 265 23.99 6.87 6.50
C ALA A 265 24.72 5.55 6.19
N SER A 266 24.85 4.70 7.21
CA SER A 266 25.53 3.41 7.12
C SER A 266 24.85 2.44 6.15
N ARG A 267 25.66 1.56 5.52
CA ARG A 267 25.21 0.38 4.79
C ARG A 267 24.92 -0.83 5.67
N GLY A 268 25.44 -0.83 6.91
CA GLY A 268 25.32 -1.95 7.85
C GLY A 268 24.05 -1.93 8.70
N ALA A 269 23.38 -0.80 8.81
CA ALA A 269 22.14 -0.68 9.59
C ALA A 269 21.27 0.48 9.09
N VAL A 270 19.95 0.28 9.13
CA VAL A 270 18.95 1.34 8.94
C VAL A 270 18.87 2.16 10.23
N ARG A 271 18.87 3.48 10.11
CA ARG A 271 18.64 4.40 11.24
C ARG A 271 17.22 4.92 11.15
N ILE A 272 16.47 4.87 12.24
CA ILE A 272 15.14 5.47 12.37
C ILE A 272 15.10 6.34 13.62
N SER A 273 14.46 7.50 13.53
CA SER A 273 14.19 8.40 14.66
C SER A 273 12.86 9.09 14.47
#